data_AF-A0A7C7P150-F1
#
_entry.id   AF-A0A7C7P150-F1
#
_cell.length_a   1.000
_cell.length_b   1.000
_cell.length_c   1.000
_cell.angle_alpha   90.00
_cell.angle_beta   90.00
_cell.angle_gamma   90.00
#
_symmetry.space_group_name_H-M   'P 1'
#
loop_
_entity.id
_entity.type
_entity.pdbx_description
1 polymer ?
#
loop_
_entity_poly.entity_id
_entity_poly.type
_entity_poly.pdbx_seq_one_letter_code
_entity_poly.pdbx_strand_id
1 'polypeptide(L)'
;MLLLFVASLCLPAWADDHLPYEQEPGNNINEITLPLSDHTAAELAKVETGGKVLSVDEEHYGNKIIFRVKVLHNDGKVKIHRFDRDSGHSVP
;
A
#
# COMPACT_ATOMS: atom_id res chain seq x y z
N MET A 1 6.21 -72.68 11.11
CA MET A 1 6.85 -71.56 11.86
C MET A 1 8.16 -71.29 11.16
N LEU A 2 8.39 -70.14 10.53
CA LEU A 2 8.62 -68.85 11.18
C LEU A 2 8.34 -67.73 10.16
N LEU A 3 7.49 -66.76 10.52
CA LEU A 3 7.31 -65.50 9.80
C LEU A 3 8.63 -64.70 9.85
N LEU A 4 9.12 -64.24 8.70
CA LEU A 4 10.16 -63.20 8.63
C LEU A 4 9.54 -61.93 8.03
N PHE A 5 8.90 -61.18 8.93
CA PHE A 5 8.70 -59.74 8.86
C PHE A 5 10.09 -59.09 8.83
N VAL A 6 10.51 -58.49 7.72
CA VAL A 6 11.56 -57.47 7.76
C VAL A 6 11.07 -56.27 6.95
N ALA A 7 10.94 -55.19 7.70
CA ALA A 7 10.22 -53.99 7.38
C ALA A 7 10.79 -53.22 6.19
N SER A 8 9.87 -52.68 5.38
CA SER A 8 10.10 -51.54 4.49
C SER A 8 10.87 -50.44 5.21
N LEU A 9 12.11 -50.22 4.78
CA LEU A 9 12.85 -49.00 5.07
C LEU A 9 12.22 -47.87 4.21
N CYS A 10 11.15 -47.26 4.72
CA CYS A 10 10.72 -45.94 4.27
C CYS A 10 11.76 -44.93 4.78
N LEU A 11 12.60 -44.42 3.88
CA LEU A 11 13.41 -43.24 4.14
C LEU A 11 12.47 -42.02 4.19
N PRO A 12 12.57 -41.13 5.20
CA PRO A 12 11.89 -39.84 5.11
C PRO A 12 12.63 -39.01 4.08
N ALA A 13 11.97 -38.65 2.98
CA ALA A 13 12.42 -37.57 2.13
C ALA A 13 12.34 -36.28 2.98
N TRP A 14 13.48 -35.74 3.40
CA TRP A 14 13.52 -34.38 3.93
C TRP A 14 13.24 -33.44 2.77
N ALA A 15 11.99 -33.01 2.67
CA ALA A 15 11.65 -31.82 1.91
C ALA A 15 12.39 -30.65 2.58
N ASP A 16 13.22 -29.95 1.81
CA ASP A 16 13.82 -28.68 2.19
C ASP A 16 12.67 -27.66 2.26
N ASP A 17 12.10 -27.49 3.45
CA ASP A 17 10.99 -26.57 3.77
C ASP A 17 11.44 -25.10 3.78
N HIS A 18 12.33 -24.70 2.87
CA HIS A 18 12.63 -23.29 2.65
C HIS A 18 11.51 -22.65 1.82
N LEU A 19 10.32 -22.58 2.42
CA LEU A 19 9.23 -21.75 1.95
C LEU A 19 9.74 -20.30 1.81
N PRO A 20 9.41 -19.58 0.72
CA PRO A 20 9.64 -18.15 0.69
C PRO A 20 8.89 -17.54 1.88
N TYR A 21 9.66 -16.84 2.73
CA TYR A 21 9.26 -16.14 3.95
C TYR A 21 7.77 -15.78 3.99
N GLU A 22 7.02 -16.39 4.91
CA GLU A 22 5.68 -15.94 5.26
C GLU A 22 5.76 -14.47 5.73
N GLN A 23 4.94 -13.61 5.13
CA GLN A 23 4.84 -12.21 5.50
C GLN A 23 4.21 -12.11 6.89
N GLU A 24 5.02 -11.91 7.93
CA GLU A 24 4.53 -11.55 9.25
C GLU A 24 3.80 -10.18 9.20
N PRO A 25 2.65 -10.02 9.90
CA PRO A 25 1.98 -8.73 10.00
C PRO A 25 2.92 -7.70 10.65
N GLY A 26 3.42 -6.75 9.87
CA GLY A 26 4.33 -5.69 10.33
C GLY A 26 5.72 -5.70 9.70
N ASN A 27 6.07 -6.69 8.87
CA ASN A 27 7.35 -6.68 8.13
C ASN A 27 7.13 -6.14 6.70
N ASN A 28 7.07 -4.82 6.55
CA ASN A 28 6.89 -4.17 5.25
C ASN A 28 8.23 -4.08 4.49
N ILE A 29 8.79 -5.22 4.07
CA ILE A 29 9.99 -5.27 3.20
C ILE A 29 9.77 -4.69 1.78
N ASN A 30 8.64 -4.00 1.55
CA ASN A 30 8.25 -3.43 0.27
C ASN A 30 7.44 -2.13 0.42
N GLU A 31 7.85 -1.21 1.31
CA GLU A 31 7.32 0.17 1.33
C GLU A 31 7.85 1.00 0.16
N ILE A 32 7.67 0.52 -1.07
CA ILE A 32 7.82 1.38 -2.25
C ILE A 32 6.52 2.20 -2.33
N THR A 33 6.40 3.22 -1.49
CA THR A 33 5.38 4.25 -1.68
C THR A 33 5.82 5.04 -2.90
N LEU A 34 5.12 4.86 -4.02
CA LEU A 34 5.36 5.69 -5.19
C LEU A 34 4.93 7.12 -4.85
N PRO A 35 5.80 8.12 -5.07
CA PRO A 35 5.42 9.51 -4.89
C PRO A 35 4.17 9.82 -5.71
N LEU A 36 3.26 10.57 -5.12
CA LEU A 36 2.07 11.02 -5.82
C LEU A 36 2.46 11.85 -7.06
N SER A 37 1.68 11.66 -8.12
CA SER A 37 1.50 12.57 -9.24
C SER A 37 0.20 13.35 -9.06
N ASP A 38 -0.03 14.39 -9.87
CA ASP A 38 -1.31 15.12 -9.90
C ASP A 38 -2.51 14.17 -10.03
N HIS A 39 -2.39 13.17 -10.91
CA HIS A 39 -3.44 12.20 -11.18
C HIS A 39 -3.73 11.31 -9.96
N THR A 40 -2.69 10.76 -9.33
CA THR A 40 -2.88 9.89 -8.15
C THR A 40 -3.31 10.69 -6.91
N ALA A 41 -2.94 11.96 -6.79
CA ALA A 41 -3.45 12.86 -5.76
C ALA A 41 -4.96 13.17 -5.97
N ALA A 42 -5.40 13.36 -7.22
CA ALA A 42 -6.81 13.52 -7.54
C ALA A 42 -7.62 12.26 -7.17
N GLU A 43 -7.14 11.08 -7.57
CA GLU A 43 -7.84 9.83 -7.27
C GLU A 43 -7.86 9.52 -5.78
N LEU A 44 -6.77 9.79 -5.05
CA LEU A 44 -6.74 9.70 -3.59
C LEU A 44 -7.82 10.58 -2.95
N ALA A 45 -7.87 11.86 -3.31
CA ALA A 45 -8.88 12.80 -2.78
C ALA A 45 -10.31 12.35 -3.09
N LYS A 46 -10.55 11.83 -4.30
CA LYS A 46 -11.85 11.31 -4.72
C LYS A 46 -12.27 10.08 -3.93
N VAL A 47 -11.34 9.15 -3.67
CA VAL A 47 -11.58 7.95 -2.84
C VAL A 47 -11.90 8.34 -1.40
N GLU A 48 -11.12 9.24 -0.80
CA GLU A 48 -11.30 9.63 0.61
C GLU A 48 -12.56 10.46 0.85
N THR A 49 -12.95 11.29 -0.11
CA THR A 49 -14.03 12.27 0.10
C THR A 49 -15.35 11.90 -0.56
N GLY A 50 -15.31 11.07 -1.60
CA GLY A 50 -16.45 10.84 -2.51
C GLY A 50 -16.89 12.09 -3.30
N GLY A 51 -16.14 13.19 -3.23
CA GLY A 51 -16.47 14.46 -3.90
C GLY A 51 -15.93 14.57 -5.32
N LYS A 52 -16.32 15.63 -6.02
CA LYS A 52 -15.82 15.94 -7.37
C LYS A 52 -14.55 16.76 -7.28
N VAL A 53 -13.45 16.23 -7.80
CA VAL A 53 -12.20 17.00 -7.96
C VAL A 53 -12.40 18.11 -8.98
N LEU A 54 -12.00 19.33 -8.61
CA LEU A 54 -12.08 20.53 -9.45
C LEU A 54 -10.71 20.94 -9.98
N SER A 55 -9.68 20.86 -9.14
CA SER A 55 -8.30 21.14 -9.54
C SER A 55 -7.31 20.40 -8.64
N VAL A 56 -6.12 20.15 -9.18
CA VAL A 56 -4.93 19.71 -8.44
C VAL A 56 -3.83 20.71 -8.73
N ASP A 57 -3.21 21.23 -7.68
CA ASP A 57 -2.12 22.18 -7.74
C ASP A 57 -0.91 21.59 -6.96
N GLU A 58 0.27 21.53 -7.56
CA GLU A 58 1.53 21.16 -6.88
C GLU A 58 2.14 22.40 -6.20
N GLU A 59 2.47 22.32 -4.90
CA GLU A 59 3.14 23.37 -4.15
C GLU A 59 4.43 22.89 -3.49
N HIS A 60 5.47 23.70 -3.58
CA HIS A 60 6.78 23.43 -2.98
C HIS A 60 6.88 24.17 -1.65
N TYR A 61 6.92 23.43 -0.53
CA TYR A 61 7.12 23.94 0.82
C TYR A 61 8.49 23.53 1.33
N GLY A 62 9.48 24.40 1.13
CA GLY A 62 10.87 24.11 1.49
C GLY A 62 11.42 22.93 0.68
N ASN A 63 11.68 21.81 1.36
CA ASN A 63 12.14 20.57 0.73
C ASN A 63 11.02 19.55 0.46
N LYS A 64 9.76 19.92 0.74
CA LYS A 64 8.59 19.05 0.55
C LYS A 64 7.75 19.52 -0.63
N ILE A 65 7.14 18.56 -1.31
CA ILE A 65 6.13 18.80 -2.34
C ILE A 65 4.78 18.38 -1.78
N ILE A 66 3.80 19.29 -1.85
CA ILE A 66 2.44 19.10 -1.36
C ILE A 66 1.46 19.29 -2.52
N PHE A 67 0.58 18.32 -2.73
CA PHE A 67 -0.54 18.47 -3.66
C PHE A 67 -1.73 19.10 -2.95
N ARG A 68 -2.29 20.17 -3.52
CA ARG A 68 -3.53 20.80 -3.07
C ARG A 68 -4.66 20.43 -4.03
N VAL A 69 -5.60 19.65 -3.53
CA VAL A 69 -6.74 19.16 -4.32
C VAL A 69 -8.00 19.91 -3.90
N LYS A 70 -8.56 20.71 -4.81
CA LYS A 70 -9.86 21.36 -4.60
C LYS A 70 -10.96 20.36 -4.91
N VAL A 71 -11.82 20.09 -3.94
CA VAL A 71 -12.93 19.13 -4.05
C VAL A 71 -14.25 19.83 -3.79
N LEU A 72 -15.22 19.67 -4.69
CA LEU A 72 -16.62 20.00 -4.47
C LEU A 72 -17.30 18.84 -3.74
N HIS A 73 -17.79 19.11 -2.53
CA HIS A 73 -18.52 18.16 -1.69
C HIS A 73 -20.01 18.19 -2.00
N ASN A 74 -20.72 17.14 -1.56
CA ASN A 74 -22.17 17.00 -1.76
C ASN A 74 -22.99 18.08 -1.05
N ASP A 75 -22.41 18.77 -0.04
CA ASP A 75 -23.02 19.94 0.62
C ASP A 75 -22.84 21.24 -0.19
N GLY A 76 -22.28 21.14 -1.40
CA GLY A 76 -22.02 22.27 -2.30
C GLY A 76 -20.78 23.08 -1.92
N LYS A 77 -20.04 22.71 -0.86
CA LYS A 77 -18.85 23.45 -0.45
C LYS A 77 -17.62 22.95 -1.18
N VAL A 78 -16.73 23.88 -1.50
CA VAL A 78 -15.38 23.57 -1.98
C VAL A 78 -14.43 23.52 -0.78
N LYS A 79 -13.73 22.40 -0.62
CA LYS A 79 -12.66 22.23 0.37
C LYS A 79 -11.36 21.90 -0.33
N ILE A 80 -10.24 22.33 0.26
CA ILE A 80 -8.90 21.98 -0.20
C ILE A 80 -8.38 20.86 0.69
N HIS A 81 -8.02 19.74 0.08
CA HIS A 81 -7.31 18.64 0.74
C HIS A 81 -5.84 18.71 0.33
N ARG A 82 -4.93 18.53 1.29
CA ARG A 82 -3.50 18.67 1.05
C ARG A 82 -2.82 17.33 1.31
N PHE A 83 -2.02 16.86 0.37
CA PHE A 83 -1.32 15.57 0.50
C PHE A 83 0.18 15.77 0.34
N ASP A 84 0.97 15.20 1.24
CA ASP A 84 2.42 15.10 1.08
C ASP A 84 2.73 14.14 -0.09
N ARG A 85 3.58 14.57 -1.02
CA ARG A 85 3.87 13.83 -2.25
C ARG A 85 4.43 12.44 -1.97
N ASP A 86 5.39 12.34 -1.07
CA ASP A 86 6.17 11.12 -0.91
C ASP A 86 5.44 10.07 -0.05
N SER A 87 4.64 10.52 0.93
CA SER A 87 3.89 9.63 1.83
C SER A 87 2.42 9.45 1.45
N GLY A 88 1.84 10.37 0.67
CA GLY A 88 0.40 10.42 0.42
C GLY A 88 -0.44 10.82 1.64
N HIS A 89 0.18 11.17 2.77
CA HIS A 89 -0.55 11.56 3.98
C HIS A 89 -1.15 12.96 3.88
N SER A 90 -2.32 13.15 4.48
CA SER A 90 -2.94 14.45 4.62
C SER A 90 -2.08 15.39 5.47
N VAL A 91 -1.89 16.63 5.01
CA VAL A 91 -1.18 17.69 5.73
C VAL A 91 -2.13 18.84 6.10
N PRO A 92 -1.90 19.53 7.22
CA PRO A 92 -2.70 20.69 7.64
C PRO A 92 -2.57 21.89 6.68
#